data_AF-A0A2K3K4X0-F1
#
_entry.id   AF-A0A2K3K4X0-F1
#
_cell.length_a   1.000
_cell.length_b   1.000
_cell.length_c   1.000
_cell.angle_alpha   90.00
_cell.angle_beta   90.00
_cell.angle_gamma   90.00
#
_symmetry.space_group_name_H-M   'P 1'
#
loop_
_entity.id
_entity.type
_entity.pdbx_description
1 polymer ?
#
loop_
_entity_poly.entity_id
_entity_poly.type
_entity_poly.pdbx_seq_one_letter_code
_entity_poly.pdbx_strand_id
1 'polypeptide(L)' 'EEGFAYALEQVKLLFPDLDAKSLAEADAMNQIIDGKLVPYVPPSE' A
#
# COMPACT_ATOMS: atom_id res chain seq x y z
N GLU A 1 4.71 -16.36 -1.57
CA GLU A 1 4.22 -15.70 -2.81
C GLU A 1 2.71 -15.82 -2.99
N GLU A 2 2.10 -16.99 -2.77
CA GLU A 2 0.64 -17.20 -2.92
C GLU A 2 -0.25 -16.32 -2.04
N GLY A 3 0.12 -16.13 -0.76
CA GLY A 3 -0.67 -15.32 0.18
C GLY A 3 -0.72 -13.82 -0.16
N PHE A 4 0.34 -13.29 -0.79
CA PHE A 4 0.36 -11.89 -1.22
C PHE A 4 -0.55 -11.66 -2.43
N ALA A 5 -0.50 -12.58 -3.41
CA ALA A 5 -1.40 -12.55 -4.57
C ALA A 5 -2.88 -12.64 -4.13
N TYR A 6 -3.19 -13.52 -3.17
CA TYR A 6 -4.53 -13.63 -2.61
C TYR A 6 -4.99 -12.32 -1.94
N ALA A 7 -4.15 -11.71 -1.10
CA ALA A 7 -4.46 -10.44 -0.44
C ALA A 7 -4.73 -9.31 -1.45
N LEU A 8 -3.96 -9.23 -2.54
CA LEU A 8 -4.20 -8.28 -3.62
C LEU A 8 -5.55 -8.49 -4.30
N GLU A 9 -5.94 -9.73 -4.58
CA GLU A 9 -7.27 -10.04 -5.16
C GLU A 9 -8.42 -9.66 -4.20
N GLN A 10 -8.24 -9.83 -2.89
CA GLN A 10 -9.23 -9.37 -1.91
C GLN A 10 -9.37 -7.84 -1.88
N VAL A 11 -8.26 -7.11 -2.03
CA VAL A 11 -8.29 -5.64 -2.07
C VAL A 11 -8.98 -5.15 -3.35
N LYS A 12 -8.70 -5.75 -4.51
CA LYS A 12 -9.37 -5.41 -5.78
C LYS A 12 -10.88 -5.65 -5.75
N LEU A 13 -11.35 -6.63 -4.99
CA LEU A 13 -12.79 -6.89 -4.83
C LEU A 13 -13.52 -5.72 -4.16
N LEU A 14 -12.90 -5.09 -3.16
CA LEU A 14 -13.46 -3.96 -2.42
C LEU A 14 -13.20 -2.61 -3.09
N PHE A 15 -12.11 -2.53 -3.86
CA PHE A 15 -11.66 -1.32 -4.54
C PHE A 15 -11.38 -1.64 -6.02
N PRO A 16 -12.41 -1.86 -6.85
CA PRO A 16 -12.23 -2.28 -8.24
C PRO A 16 -11.54 -1.22 -9.11
N ASP A 17 -11.63 0.05 -8.71
CA ASP A 17 -10.99 1.18 -9.39
C ASP A 17 -9.55 1.43 -8.92
N LEU A 18 -9.02 0.59 -8.03
CA LEU A 18 -7.67 0.74 -7.49
C LEU A 18 -6.65 0.44 -8.58
N ASP A 19 -6.11 1.48 -9.18
CA ASP A 19 -5.14 1.34 -10.25
C ASP A 19 -3.70 1.15 -9.69
N ALA A 20 -2.87 0.44 -10.44
CA ALA A 20 -1.50 0.13 -10.04
C ALA A 20 -0.63 1.39 -9.85
N LYS A 21 -0.96 2.49 -10.52
CA LYS A 21 -0.25 3.77 -10.40
C LYS A 21 -0.61 4.48 -9.09
N SER A 22 -1.88 4.51 -8.71
CA SER A 22 -2.36 5.00 -7.42
C SER A 22 -1.76 4.22 -6.24
N LEU A 23 -1.64 2.89 -6.39
CA LEU A 23 -0.95 2.04 -5.41
C LEU A 23 0.55 2.35 -5.32
N ALA A 24 1.23 2.53 -6.46
CA ALA A 24 2.64 2.88 -6.48
C ALA A 24 2.90 4.27 -5.87
N GLU A 25 2.01 5.24 -6.09
CA GLU A 25 2.07 6.56 -5.44
C GLU A 25 1.88 6.47 -3.92
N ALA A 26 0.94 5.63 -3.46
CA ALA A 26 0.71 5.40 -2.04
C ALA A 26 1.89 4.70 -1.35
N ASP A 27 2.53 3.73 -2.02
CA ASP A 27 3.70 2.99 -1.52
C ASP A 27 4.94 3.89 -1.40
N ALA A 28 5.21 4.73 -2.40
CA ALA A 28 6.41 5.56 -2.44
C ALA A 28 6.44 6.68 -1.39
N MET A 29 5.28 7.11 -0.90
CA MET A 29 5.17 8.30 -0.04
C MET A 29 4.83 7.99 1.42
N ASN A 30 4.52 6.74 1.76
CA ASN A 30 3.99 6.38 3.06
C ASN A 30 4.67 5.17 3.68
N GLN A 31 4.53 5.05 5.00
CA GLN A 31 4.98 3.92 5.80
C GLN A 31 3.84 3.46 6.71
N ILE A 32 3.89 2.21 7.16
CA ILE A 32 2.92 1.66 8.11
C ILE A 32 3.50 1.73 9.52
N ILE A 33 2.89 2.54 10.39
CA ILE A 33 3.21 2.62 11.82
C ILE A 33 1.94 2.24 12.61
N ASP A 34 2.05 1.23 13.47
CA ASP A 34 0.93 0.72 14.28
C ASP A 34 -0.33 0.39 13.48
N GLY A 35 -0.16 -0.18 12.28
CA GLY A 35 -1.27 -0.54 11.38
C GLY A 35 -1.96 0.65 10.72
N LYS A 36 -1.40 1.86 10.82
CA LYS A 36 -1.87 3.06 10.11
C LYS A 36 -0.87 3.49 9.05
N LEU A 37 -1.40 3.87 7.89
CA LEU A 37 -0.63 4.51 6.84
C LEU A 37 -0.32 5.95 7.25
N VAL A 38 0.95 6.32 7.30
CA VAL A 38 1.42 7.68 7.61
C VAL A 38 2.48 8.11 6.58
N PRO A 39 2.65 9.41 6.30
CA PRO A 39 3.71 9.88 5.42
C PRO A 39 5.09 9.36 5.87
N TYR A 40 5.88 8.90 4.92
CA TYR A 40 7.27 8.53 5.19
C TYR A 40 8.06 9.79 5.59
N VAL A 41 8.76 9.69 6.71
CA VAL A 41 9.70 10.72 7.16
C VAL A 41 11.08 10.09 7.11
N PRO A 42 12.00 10.56 6.24
CA PRO A 42 13.36 10.06 6.21
C PRO A 42 14.04 10.28 7.57
N PRO A 43 14.88 9.35 8.04
CA PRO A 43 15.72 9.61 9.20
C PRO A 43 16.58 10.84 8.94
N SER A 44 16.66 11.75 9.92
CA SER A 44 17.65 12.83 9.91
C SER A 44 19.05 12.23 10.01
N GLU A 45 19.97 12.70 9.14
CA GLU A 45 21.41 12.37 9.20
C GLU A 45 22.04 12.73 10.55
#